data_AF-A0A7S1VLS8-F1
#
_entry.id   AF-A0A7S1VLS8-F1
#
_cell.length_a   1.000
_cell.length_b   1.000
_cell.length_c   1.000
_cell.angle_alpha   90.00
_cell.angle_beta   90.00
_cell.angle_gamma   90.00
#
_symmetry.space_group_name_H-M   'P 1'
#
loop_
_entity.id
_entity.type
_entity.pdbx_description
1 polymer ?
#
loop_
_entity_poly.entity_id
_entity_poly.type
_entity_poly.pdbx_seq_one_letter_code
_entity_poly.pdbx_strand_id
1 'polypeptide(L)'
;GPTADEDAAPTPNPNFEADDELLALLKSVSLDDGAALYNISTPQHRAYVWLWEDDKVARTWPNHTRIQRYALATLYFATGGNRWQHNKGWLSGTSHCEWYINGNNIF
;
A
#
# COMPACT_ATOMS: atom_id res chain seq x y z
N GLY A 1 25.89 -34.33 -33.40
CA GLY A 1 26.13 -34.39 -31.94
C GLY A 1 25.12 -33.50 -31.26
N PRO A 2 24.65 -33.84 -30.05
CA PRO A 2 23.73 -32.99 -29.29
C PRO A 2 24.50 -31.96 -28.43
N THR A 3 23.74 -31.01 -27.86
CA THR A 3 24.06 -29.99 -26.83
C THR A 3 24.79 -28.73 -27.32
N ALA A 4 24.34 -27.49 -27.07
CA ALA A 4 23.31 -26.99 -26.17
C ALA A 4 22.58 -25.79 -26.82
N ASP A 5 21.24 -25.82 -26.81
CA ASP A 5 20.45 -24.59 -26.78
C ASP A 5 20.76 -23.92 -25.45
N GLU A 6 21.42 -22.78 -25.54
CA GLU A 6 21.74 -21.94 -24.40
C GLU A 6 20.44 -21.31 -23.90
N ASP A 7 20.00 -21.86 -22.76
CA ASP A 7 19.01 -21.38 -21.80
C ASP A 7 18.78 -19.86 -21.90
N ALA A 8 17.86 -19.44 -22.78
CA ALA A 8 17.33 -18.09 -22.78
C ALA A 8 16.53 -17.95 -21.48
N ALA A 9 17.16 -17.32 -20.49
CA ALA A 9 16.55 -16.98 -19.21
C ALA A 9 15.14 -16.42 -19.44
N PRO A 10 14.14 -16.82 -18.62
CA PRO A 10 12.79 -16.32 -18.79
C PRO A 10 12.83 -14.80 -18.64
N THR A 11 12.42 -14.10 -19.71
CA THR A 11 12.25 -12.65 -19.71
C THR A 11 11.40 -12.24 -18.51
N PRO A 12 11.82 -11.24 -17.70
CA PRO A 12 11.01 -10.77 -16.59
C PRO A 12 9.61 -10.44 -17.08
N ASN A 13 8.61 -11.08 -16.48
CA ASN A 13 7.22 -10.76 -16.74
C ASN A 13 6.96 -9.36 -16.18
N PRO A 14 6.51 -8.37 -16.97
CA PRO A 14 6.23 -7.02 -16.49
C PRO A 14 5.15 -6.96 -15.40
N ASN A 15 4.37 -8.04 -15.21
CA ASN A 15 3.45 -8.15 -14.07
C ASN A 15 4.14 -8.49 -12.74
N PHE A 16 5.40 -8.93 -12.73
CA PHE A 16 6.18 -9.19 -11.51
C PHE A 16 6.89 -7.93 -10.98
N GLU A 17 7.01 -6.87 -11.79
CA GLU A 17 7.70 -5.62 -11.41
C GLU A 17 6.82 -4.67 -10.58
N ALA A 18 5.49 -4.79 -10.70
CA ALA A 18 4.55 -3.96 -9.95
C ALA A 18 4.48 -4.32 -8.46
N ASP A 19 4.75 -5.58 -8.09
CA ASP A 19 4.80 -6.05 -6.70
C ASP A 19 5.94 -5.41 -5.91
N ASP A 20 7.00 -4.98 -6.60
CA ASP A 20 8.22 -4.47 -5.98
C ASP A 20 8.24 -2.94 -5.82
N GLU A 21 7.58 -2.15 -6.69
CA GLU A 21 7.67 -0.68 -6.61
C GLU A 21 7.01 -0.13 -5.34
N LEU A 22 5.81 -0.62 -5.00
CA LEU A 22 5.12 -0.19 -3.78
C LEU A 22 5.88 -0.66 -2.54
N LEU A 23 6.33 -1.91 -2.53
CA LEU A 23 7.07 -2.46 -1.41
C LEU A 23 8.41 -1.73 -1.21
N ALA A 24 9.15 -1.45 -2.29
CA ALA A 24 10.38 -0.68 -2.26
C ALA A 24 10.15 0.76 -1.77
N LEU A 25 9.08 1.42 -2.23
CA LEU A 25 8.69 2.74 -1.74
C LEU A 25 8.45 2.72 -0.23
N LEU A 26 7.63 1.79 0.26
CA LEU A 26 7.31 1.70 1.69
C LEU A 26 8.53 1.33 2.55
N LYS A 27 9.42 0.45 2.05
CA LYS A 27 10.69 0.12 2.70
C LYS A 27 11.59 1.34 2.81
N SER A 28 11.69 2.16 1.77
CA SER A 28 12.53 3.37 1.75
C SER A 28 12.14 4.44 2.78
N VAL A 29 10.90 4.38 3.30
CA VAL A 29 10.40 5.30 4.33
C VAL A 29 10.19 4.61 5.69
N SER A 30 10.54 3.33 5.81
CA SER A 30 10.39 2.57 7.05
C SER A 30 11.62 2.74 7.95
N LEU A 31 11.40 2.77 9.27
CA LEU A 31 12.48 2.88 10.26
C LEU A 31 13.15 1.53 10.59
N ASP A 32 12.53 0.43 10.16
CA ASP A 32 12.93 -0.94 10.48
C ASP A 32 13.33 -1.74 9.23
N ASP A 33 13.78 -1.05 8.18
CA ASP A 33 14.10 -1.60 6.86
C ASP A 33 12.95 -2.42 6.22
N GLY A 34 11.71 -2.18 6.70
CA GLY A 34 10.50 -2.85 6.26
C GLY A 34 10.20 -4.15 6.98
N ALA A 35 10.87 -4.48 8.09
CA ALA A 35 10.60 -5.68 8.87
C ALA A 35 9.10 -5.83 9.23
N ALA A 36 8.45 -4.73 9.63
CA ALA A 36 7.01 -4.73 9.94
C ALA A 36 6.13 -5.04 8.72
N LEU A 37 6.56 -4.74 7.49
CA LEU A 37 5.81 -5.01 6.27
C LEU A 37 5.70 -6.51 5.97
N TYR A 38 6.63 -7.34 6.49
CA TYR A 38 6.60 -8.80 6.30
C TYR A 38 5.87 -9.55 7.42
N ASN A 39 5.47 -8.87 8.49
CA ASN A 39 4.80 -9.49 9.63
C ASN A 39 3.29 -9.24 9.62
N ILE A 40 2.50 -10.29 9.33
CA ILE A 40 1.04 -10.21 9.20
C ILE A 40 0.30 -9.67 10.43
N SER A 41 0.89 -9.77 11.63
CA SER A 41 0.25 -9.24 12.84
C SER A 41 0.36 -7.72 12.96
N THR A 42 1.24 -7.06 12.20
CA THR A 42 1.49 -5.62 12.35
C THR A 42 0.43 -4.77 11.65
N PRO A 43 0.16 -3.56 12.15
CA PRO A 43 -0.64 -2.57 11.43
C PRO A 43 -0.05 -2.20 10.06
N GLN A 44 1.28 -2.15 9.95
CA GLN A 44 2.03 -1.82 8.74
C GLN A 44 1.76 -2.84 7.62
N HIS A 45 1.85 -4.13 7.93
CA HIS A 45 1.55 -5.18 6.96
C HIS A 45 0.08 -5.09 6.50
N ARG A 46 -0.86 -4.90 7.42
CA ARG A 46 -2.28 -4.72 7.05
C ARG A 46 -2.52 -3.50 6.15
N ALA A 47 -1.84 -2.39 6.43
CA ALA A 47 -1.91 -1.19 5.60
C ALA A 47 -1.30 -1.40 4.21
N TYR A 48 -0.18 -2.10 4.12
CA TYR A 48 0.45 -2.48 2.86
C TYR A 48 -0.48 -3.37 2.02
N VAL A 49 -1.04 -4.44 2.61
CA VAL A 49 -1.97 -5.34 1.93
C VAL A 49 -3.22 -4.61 1.45
N TRP A 50 -3.81 -3.75 2.29
CA TRP A 50 -4.96 -2.94 1.89
C TRP A 50 -4.64 -2.04 0.68
N LEU A 51 -3.50 -1.33 0.71
CA LEU A 51 -3.08 -0.45 -0.38
C LEU A 51 -2.78 -1.25 -1.67
N TRP A 52 -2.35 -2.50 -1.52
CA TRP A 52 -2.04 -3.41 -2.62
C TRP A 52 -3.30 -3.99 -3.28
N GLU A 53 -4.19 -4.58 -2.46
CA GLU A 53 -5.30 -5.42 -2.90
C GLU A 53 -6.58 -4.62 -3.12
N ASP A 54 -6.94 -3.76 -2.18
CA ASP A 54 -8.24 -3.09 -2.13
C ASP A 54 -8.20 -1.72 -2.83
N ASP A 55 -7.09 -1.00 -2.72
CA ASP A 55 -6.92 0.35 -3.25
C ASP A 55 -6.05 0.41 -4.51
N LYS A 56 -6.44 -0.41 -5.49
CA LYS A 56 -5.69 -0.58 -6.75
C LYS A 56 -5.46 0.72 -7.51
N VAL A 57 -6.37 1.68 -7.38
CA VAL A 57 -6.26 2.99 -8.01
C VAL A 57 -5.20 3.83 -7.30
N ALA A 58 -5.08 3.78 -5.97
CA ALA A 58 -4.02 4.51 -5.27
C ALA A 58 -2.61 4.06 -5.64
N ARG A 59 -2.42 2.84 -6.16
CA ARG A 59 -1.10 2.39 -6.64
C ARG A 59 -0.57 3.24 -7.80
N THR A 60 -1.44 3.90 -8.56
CA THR A 60 -1.05 4.81 -9.66
C THR A 60 -0.88 6.26 -9.21
N TRP A 61 -1.14 6.55 -7.93
CA TRP A 61 -1.03 7.90 -7.40
C TRP A 61 0.44 8.26 -7.13
N PRO A 62 0.78 9.56 -7.07
CA PRO A 62 2.12 10.00 -6.72
C PRO A 62 2.64 9.38 -5.41
N ASN A 63 3.96 9.15 -5.31
CA ASN A 63 4.62 8.51 -4.16
C ASN A 63 4.20 9.10 -2.82
N HIS A 64 4.15 10.44 -2.73
CA HIS A 64 3.75 11.13 -1.50
C HIS A 64 2.34 10.73 -1.06
N THR A 65 1.40 10.57 -1.99
CA THR A 65 0.04 10.17 -1.63
C THR A 65 -0.05 8.70 -1.26
N ARG A 66 0.71 7.83 -1.92
CA ARG A 66 0.84 6.41 -1.52
C ARG A 66 1.35 6.30 -0.08
N ILE A 67 2.38 7.07 0.27
CA ILE A 67 2.94 7.15 1.63
C ILE A 67 1.91 7.69 2.63
N GLN A 68 1.19 8.78 2.30
CA GLN A 68 0.16 9.34 3.17
C GLN A 68 -0.95 8.34 3.47
N ARG A 69 -1.45 7.65 2.44
CA ARG A 69 -2.50 6.63 2.59
C ARG A 69 -2.02 5.45 3.42
N TYR A 70 -0.80 4.98 3.17
CA TYR A 70 -0.17 3.95 3.99
C TYR A 70 -0.05 4.35 5.47
N ALA A 71 0.39 5.58 5.76
CA ALA A 71 0.52 6.07 7.12
C ALA A 71 -0.84 6.15 7.84
N LEU A 72 -1.86 6.66 7.16
CA LEU A 72 -3.22 6.74 7.70
C LEU A 72 -3.86 5.36 7.90
N ALA A 73 -3.69 4.44 6.95
CA ALA A 73 -4.16 3.06 7.09
C ALA A 73 -3.43 2.34 8.25
N THR A 74 -2.13 2.57 8.41
CA THR A 74 -1.36 2.05 9.55
C THR A 74 -1.93 2.55 10.88
N LEU A 75 -2.23 3.86 10.98
CA LEU A 75 -2.87 4.45 12.15
C LEU A 75 -4.24 3.81 12.42
N TYR A 76 -5.08 3.67 11.39
CA TYR A 76 -6.39 3.03 11.49
C TYR A 76 -6.28 1.61 12.04
N PHE A 77 -5.39 0.79 11.49
CA PHE A 77 -5.20 -0.59 11.94
C PHE A 77 -4.53 -0.70 13.31
N ALA A 78 -3.71 0.26 13.73
CA ALA A 78 -3.03 0.26 15.03
C ALA A 78 -3.94 0.63 16.19
N THR A 79 -4.99 1.39 15.92
CA THR A 79 -5.85 2.01 16.97
C THR A 79 -7.29 1.51 16.93
N GLY A 80 -7.58 0.48 16.12
CA GLY A 80 -8.92 -0.08 15.98
C GLY A 80 -9.89 0.89 15.31
N GLY A 81 -9.51 1.44 14.16
CA GLY A 81 -10.24 2.48 13.43
C GLY A 81 -11.68 2.11 13.06
N ASN A 82 -12.00 0.82 12.98
CA ASN A 82 -13.37 0.34 12.81
C ASN A 82 -14.30 0.70 13.99
N ARG A 83 -13.73 1.06 15.15
CA ARG A 83 -14.44 1.48 16.36
C ARG A 83 -14.37 2.99 16.61
N TRP A 84 -13.70 3.76 15.75
CA TRP A 84 -13.70 5.20 15.89
C TRP A 84 -15.10 5.75 15.66
N GLN A 85 -15.46 6.79 16.42
CA GLN A 85 -16.75 7.50 16.24
C GLN A 85 -16.88 8.10 14.83
N HIS A 86 -15.76 8.38 14.18
CA HIS A 86 -15.66 9.09 12.92
C HIS A 86 -14.69 8.39 11.97
N ASN A 87 -15.15 7.30 11.34
CA ASN A 87 -14.36 6.50 10.39
C ASN A 87 -14.94 6.45 8.97
N LYS A 88 -15.93 7.29 8.66
CA LYS A 88 -16.55 7.31 7.34
C LYS A 88 -15.52 7.58 6.24
N GLY A 89 -15.47 6.71 5.24
CA GLY A 89 -14.58 6.82 4.08
C GLY A 89 -13.16 6.30 4.31
N TRP A 90 -12.76 5.99 5.54
CA TRP A 90 -11.45 5.40 5.82
C TRP A 90 -11.32 4.04 5.11
N LEU A 91 -10.12 3.76 4.60
CA LEU A 91 -9.83 2.55 3.83
C LEU A 91 -10.67 2.38 2.55
N SER A 92 -11.28 3.46 2.04
CA SER A 92 -11.97 3.44 0.74
C SER A 92 -11.07 4.01 -0.36
N GLY A 93 -11.33 3.65 -1.62
CA GLY A 93 -10.59 4.16 -2.78
C GLY A 93 -10.82 5.64 -3.11
N THR A 94 -11.61 6.39 -2.32
CA THR A 94 -11.73 7.84 -2.49
C THR A 94 -10.45 8.54 -2.01
N SER A 95 -10.29 9.81 -2.38
CA SER A 95 -9.15 10.60 -1.91
C SER A 95 -9.06 10.59 -0.39
N HIS A 96 -7.83 10.48 0.13
CA HIS A 96 -7.62 10.52 1.57
C HIS A 96 -8.04 11.88 2.16
N CYS A 97 -8.05 12.93 1.34
CA CYS A 97 -8.60 14.24 1.72
C CYS A 97 -10.10 14.19 2.01
N GLU A 98 -10.82 13.20 1.44
CA GLU A 98 -12.25 12.99 1.63
C GLU A 98 -12.56 12.06 2.81
N TRP A 99 -11.53 11.45 3.41
CA TRP A 99 -11.69 10.61 4.59
C TRP A 99 -12.14 11.46 5.76
N TYR A 100 -13.38 11.23 6.20
CA TYR A 100 -14.06 12.03 7.20
C TYR A 100 -14.08 13.54 6.89
N ILE A 101 -14.50 13.92 5.67
CA ILE A 101 -15.05 15.26 5.49
C ILE A 101 -16.42 15.30 6.17
N ASN A 102 -16.53 16.04 7.28
CA ASN A 102 -17.81 16.55 7.73
C ASN A 102 -18.34 17.47 6.62
N GLY A 103 -19.51 17.16 6.06
CA GLY A 103 -20.13 17.92 4.97
C GLY A 103 -20.56 19.35 5.31
N ASN A 104 -19.93 20.02 6.28
CA ASN A 104 -20.31 21.35 6.76
C ASN A 104 -19.26 22.45 6.56
N ASN A 105 -18.12 22.18 5.91
CA ASN A 105 -17.21 23.26 5.50
C ASN A 105 -17.16 23.36 3.98
N ILE A 106 -18.27 23.82 3.40
CA ILE A 106 -18.24 24.59 2.16
C ILE A 106 -17.70 25.98 2.52
N PHE A 107 -16.56 26.35 1.92
CA PHE A 107 -16.09 27.73 1.90
C PHE A 107 -17.06 28.62 1.12
#